data_AF-A0A9P9WYH4-F1
#
_entry.id   AF-A0A9P9WYH4-F1
#
_cell.length_a   1.000
_cell.length_b   1.000
_cell.length_c   1.000
_cell.angle_alpha   90.00
_cell.angle_beta   90.00
_cell.angle_gamma   90.00
#
_symmetry.space_group_name_H-M   'P 1'
#
loop_
_entity.id
_entity.type
_entity.pdbx_description
1 polymer ?
#
loop_
_entity_poly.entity_id
_entity_poly.type
_entity_poly.pdbx_seq_one_letter_code
_entity_poly.pdbx_strand_id
1 'polypeptide(L)'
;MYTNVEGAPTLYYVNGDNYTEIYPATFKTYYEQIDHAEIPFPKNFYAVAGNASAKSQADIDEKINAITWWCDGNGPEDRNSRPRAAFPRVTCSAHMQAILRFPDCVNPDKITEYTYAAAHGGRCPSGMKRMPSLRFSIRYDTRRAIPQGWKGIPPIKLACGEMGEGYCLHGDFINGWFEDAAKNMLQAKGQSFMRIDGMHGNGKQFSKCKSKDADPENGTSDYHKSLEMMGQMPHAAKK
;
A
#
# COMPACT_ATOMS: atom_id res chain seq x y z
N MET A 1 11.99 -0.78 12.08
CA MET A 1 10.64 -0.29 12.36
C MET A 1 9.71 -1.47 12.06
N TYR A 2 9.18 -2.13 13.09
CA TYR A 2 8.05 -3.04 12.89
C TYR A 2 6.83 -2.13 12.81
N THR A 3 6.49 -1.70 11.60
CA THR A 3 5.24 -0.99 11.36
C THR A 3 4.15 -2.05 11.31
N ASN A 4 3.22 -2.04 12.28
CA ASN A 4 1.89 -2.53 11.98
C ASN A 4 1.43 -1.76 10.75
N VAL A 5 1.16 -2.49 9.67
CA VAL A 5 0.76 -1.87 8.40
C VAL A 5 -0.73 -1.57 8.53
N GLU A 6 -1.05 -0.44 9.15
CA GLU A 6 -2.44 -0.02 9.41
C GLU A 6 -3.09 0.66 8.19
N GLY A 7 -2.35 0.81 7.09
CA GLY A 7 -2.80 1.52 5.88
C GLY A 7 -2.74 0.69 4.60
N ALA A 8 -2.82 -0.64 4.66
CA ALA A 8 -3.03 -1.52 3.50
C ALA A 8 -3.77 -2.79 3.94
N PRO A 9 -4.57 -3.43 3.08
CA PRO A 9 -5.34 -4.61 3.47
C PRO A 9 -4.44 -5.79 3.86
N THR A 10 -4.77 -6.44 4.97
CA THR A 10 -4.08 -7.65 5.45
C THR A 10 -4.09 -8.74 4.39
N LEU A 11 -2.93 -9.39 4.19
CA LEU A 11 -2.79 -10.57 3.35
C LEU A 11 -2.90 -11.82 4.22
N TYR A 12 -3.80 -12.74 3.88
CA TYR A 12 -3.97 -14.01 4.57
C TYR A 12 -3.54 -15.18 3.71
N TYR A 13 -2.88 -16.16 4.31
CA TYR A 13 -2.84 -17.54 3.82
C TYR A 13 -4.13 -18.24 4.22
N VAL A 14 -4.76 -18.93 3.27
CA VAL A 14 -6.05 -19.61 3.44
C VAL A 14 -5.83 -21.13 3.35
N ASN A 15 -6.22 -21.85 4.40
CA ASN A 15 -6.20 -23.31 4.45
C ASN A 15 -7.52 -23.85 5.03
N GLY A 16 -8.48 -24.13 4.14
CA GLY A 16 -9.87 -24.36 4.56
C GLY A 16 -10.42 -23.09 5.22
N ASP A 17 -10.98 -23.25 6.43
CA ASP A 17 -11.52 -22.13 7.22
C ASP A 17 -10.48 -21.41 8.09
N ASN A 18 -9.20 -21.82 8.00
CA ASN A 18 -8.11 -21.18 8.73
C ASN A 18 -7.49 -20.06 7.90
N TYR A 19 -7.41 -18.87 8.51
CA TYR A 19 -6.83 -17.67 7.92
C TYR A 19 -5.62 -17.23 8.75
N THR A 20 -4.42 -17.33 8.18
CA THR A 20 -3.18 -16.94 8.86
C THR A 20 -2.63 -15.68 8.22
N GLU A 21 -2.48 -14.61 8.99
CA GLU A 21 -1.89 -13.35 8.50
C GLU A 21 -0.46 -13.56 8.00
N ILE A 22 -0.17 -13.04 6.81
CA ILE A 22 1.15 -12.95 6.21
C ILE A 22 1.66 -11.52 6.40
N TYR A 23 2.45 -11.32 7.46
CA TYR A 23 3.09 -10.02 7.69
C TYR A 23 4.04 -9.65 6.55
N PRO A 24 4.05 -8.37 6.11
CA PRO A 24 5.06 -7.87 5.20
C PRO A 24 6.47 -8.08 5.76
N ALA A 25 7.35 -8.69 4.97
CA ALA A 25 8.78 -8.77 5.26
C ALA A 25 9.43 -7.38 5.19
N THR A 26 8.98 -6.55 4.24
CA THR A 26 9.32 -5.12 4.21
C THR A 26 8.14 -4.31 3.72
N PHE A 27 7.88 -3.19 4.38
CA PHE A 27 7.01 -2.12 3.89
C PHE A 27 7.87 -0.89 3.68
N LYS A 28 7.95 -0.40 2.45
CA LYS A 28 8.73 0.79 2.10
C LYS A 28 7.84 1.83 1.47
N THR A 29 7.99 3.06 1.93
CA THR A 29 7.36 4.23 1.36
C THR A 29 8.41 5.02 0.60
N TYR A 30 8.13 5.29 -0.67
CA TYR A 30 8.97 6.09 -1.55
C TYR A 30 8.29 7.42 -1.83
N TYR A 31 9.08 8.50 -1.78
CA TYR A 31 8.70 9.82 -2.24
C TYR A 31 9.41 10.05 -3.58
N GLU A 32 8.64 10.06 -4.65
CA GLU A 32 9.11 10.09 -6.04
C GLU A 32 8.69 11.41 -6.70
N GLN A 33 9.22 11.69 -7.91
CA GLN A 33 8.84 12.88 -8.69
C GLN A 33 9.04 14.21 -7.93
N ILE A 34 10.02 14.24 -7.02
CA ILE A 34 10.30 15.40 -6.15
C ILE A 34 10.70 16.62 -6.98
N ASP A 35 11.39 16.40 -8.10
CA ASP A 35 11.77 17.41 -9.08
C ASP A 35 10.59 18.06 -9.80
N HIS A 36 9.42 17.42 -9.79
CA HIS A 36 8.17 17.96 -10.32
C HIS A 36 7.25 18.55 -9.24
N ALA A 37 7.59 18.43 -7.95
CA ALA A 37 6.78 18.95 -6.87
C ALA A 37 6.89 20.48 -6.79
N GLU A 38 5.76 21.16 -6.73
CA GLU A 38 5.65 22.61 -6.52
C GLU A 38 5.58 22.97 -5.03
N ILE A 39 5.02 22.06 -4.22
CA ILE A 39 4.82 22.24 -2.78
C ILE A 39 5.18 20.94 -2.04
N PRO A 40 5.54 21.02 -0.73
CA PRO A 40 5.61 19.83 0.10
C PRO A 40 4.19 19.27 0.33
N PHE A 41 4.08 18.10 0.95
CA PHE A 41 2.77 17.62 1.44
C PHE A 41 2.14 18.68 2.36
N PRO A 42 0.91 19.15 2.08
CA PRO A 42 0.24 20.11 2.93
C PRO A 42 0.11 19.60 4.37
N LYS A 43 0.06 20.52 5.32
CA LYS A 43 -0.21 20.17 6.72
C LYS A 43 -1.57 19.45 6.82
N ASN A 44 -1.62 18.39 7.62
CA ASN A 44 -2.80 17.53 7.79
C ASN A 44 -3.26 16.83 6.51
N PHE A 45 -2.49 16.87 5.42
CA PHE A 45 -2.84 16.15 4.20
C PHE A 45 -3.01 14.66 4.50
N TYR A 46 -4.05 14.07 3.93
CA TYR A 46 -4.27 12.65 3.93
C TYR A 46 -4.82 12.24 2.57
N ALA A 47 -4.59 10.99 2.19
CA ALA A 47 -5.13 10.45 0.96
C ALA A 47 -5.36 8.95 1.07
N VAL A 48 -6.38 8.50 0.36
CA VAL A 48 -6.62 7.09 0.07
C VAL A 48 -6.25 6.84 -1.38
N ALA A 49 -5.57 5.72 -1.63
CA ALA A 49 -5.21 5.27 -2.97
C ALA A 49 -5.66 3.83 -3.20
N GLY A 50 -5.88 3.47 -4.47
CA GLY A 50 -6.39 2.17 -4.86
C GLY A 50 -7.91 2.05 -4.77
N ASN A 51 -8.41 0.82 -4.69
CA ASN A 51 -9.86 0.56 -4.70
C ASN A 51 -10.19 -0.67 -3.86
N ALA A 52 -10.69 -0.47 -2.64
CA ALA A 52 -11.04 -1.56 -1.72
C ALA A 52 -12.18 -2.46 -2.20
N SER A 53 -12.95 -2.04 -3.21
CA SER A 53 -14.06 -2.81 -3.78
C SER A 53 -13.75 -3.42 -5.14
N ALA A 54 -12.52 -3.28 -5.65
CA ALA A 54 -12.13 -3.83 -6.93
C ALA A 54 -12.18 -5.36 -6.94
N LYS A 55 -12.82 -5.92 -7.98
CA LYS A 55 -12.99 -7.36 -8.17
C LYS A 55 -12.26 -7.87 -9.41
N SER A 56 -11.81 -6.98 -10.27
CA SER A 56 -11.20 -7.30 -11.55
C SER A 56 -10.18 -6.24 -11.98
N GLN A 57 -9.42 -6.55 -13.02
CA GLN A 57 -8.49 -5.59 -13.63
C GLN A 57 -9.20 -4.36 -14.21
N ALA A 58 -10.47 -4.46 -14.61
CA ALA A 58 -11.24 -3.34 -15.15
C ALA A 58 -11.52 -2.25 -14.08
N ASP A 59 -11.48 -2.62 -12.80
CA ASP A 59 -11.70 -1.71 -11.67
C ASP A 59 -10.43 -0.92 -11.28
N ILE A 60 -9.32 -1.15 -12.01
CA ILE A 60 -7.99 -0.64 -11.69
C ILE A 60 -7.36 -0.03 -12.93
N ASP A 61 -7.05 1.26 -12.84
CA ASP A 61 -6.16 1.90 -13.80
C ASP A 61 -4.72 1.87 -13.31
N GLU A 62 -3.98 0.88 -13.78
CA GLU A 62 -2.57 0.71 -13.43
C GLU A 62 -1.69 1.89 -13.90
N LYS A 63 -2.07 2.61 -14.95
CA LYS A 63 -1.31 3.79 -15.40
C LYS A 63 -1.42 4.94 -14.40
N ILE A 64 -2.45 4.93 -13.57
CA ILE A 64 -2.74 5.96 -12.57
C ILE A 64 -2.21 5.52 -11.19
N ASN A 65 -2.75 4.44 -10.62
CA ASN A 65 -2.47 4.04 -9.23
C ASN A 65 -1.37 2.97 -9.11
N ALA A 66 -0.85 2.46 -10.23
CA ALA A 66 0.24 1.48 -10.28
C ALA A 66 0.03 0.20 -9.45
N ILE A 67 -1.23 -0.21 -9.16
CA ILE A 67 -1.48 -1.48 -8.48
C ILE A 67 -0.92 -2.61 -9.33
N THR A 68 0.14 -3.24 -8.84
CA THR A 68 0.78 -4.37 -9.51
C THR A 68 1.39 -5.33 -8.50
N TRP A 69 1.33 -6.62 -8.82
CA TRP A 69 1.92 -7.71 -8.07
C TRP A 69 2.90 -8.50 -8.93
N TRP A 70 4.03 -8.89 -8.36
CA TRP A 70 5.04 -9.71 -9.03
C TRP A 70 5.91 -10.48 -8.04
N CYS A 71 6.71 -11.39 -8.54
CA CYS A 71 7.70 -12.16 -7.81
C CYS A 71 9.09 -11.53 -7.96
N ASP A 72 9.72 -11.23 -6.82
CA ASP A 72 11.14 -10.89 -6.79
C ASP A 72 12.02 -12.14 -6.95
N GLY A 73 13.23 -11.93 -7.48
CA GLY A 73 14.27 -12.96 -7.60
C GLY A 73 14.35 -13.61 -8.98
N ASN A 74 15.24 -14.59 -9.13
CA ASN A 74 15.51 -15.27 -10.40
C ASN A 74 14.70 -16.59 -10.54
N GLY A 75 13.47 -16.60 -10.06
CA GLY A 75 12.60 -17.79 -10.08
C GLY A 75 11.44 -17.69 -11.06
N PRO A 76 10.47 -18.61 -10.93
CA PRO A 76 9.22 -18.54 -11.70
C PRO A 76 8.53 -17.19 -11.51
N GLU A 77 8.10 -16.63 -12.63
CA GLU A 77 7.35 -15.38 -12.71
C GLU A 77 6.37 -15.49 -13.87
N ASP A 78 5.16 -14.99 -13.66
CA ASP A 78 4.05 -15.05 -14.62
C ASP A 78 3.41 -13.68 -14.89
N ARG A 79 4.03 -12.58 -14.41
CA ARG A 79 3.53 -11.20 -14.56
C ARG A 79 3.11 -10.82 -15.97
N ASN A 80 3.77 -11.34 -17.00
CA ASN A 80 3.47 -11.02 -18.40
C ASN A 80 2.34 -11.88 -19.00
N SER A 81 1.84 -12.89 -18.28
CA SER A 81 0.77 -13.79 -18.74
C SER A 81 -0.52 -13.69 -17.90
N ARG A 82 -0.63 -12.67 -17.05
CA ARG A 82 -1.82 -12.38 -16.23
C ARG A 82 -2.04 -10.88 -16.07
N PRO A 83 -3.22 -10.43 -15.62
CA PRO A 83 -3.41 -9.05 -15.20
C PRO A 83 -2.38 -8.65 -14.13
N ARG A 84 -1.77 -7.47 -14.30
CA ARG A 84 -0.68 -7.02 -13.43
C ARG A 84 -1.15 -6.76 -12.00
N ALA A 85 -2.43 -6.47 -11.79
CA ALA A 85 -3.05 -6.30 -10.48
C ALA A 85 -3.59 -7.61 -9.85
N ALA A 86 -3.55 -8.75 -10.57
CA ALA A 86 -3.84 -10.06 -9.99
C ALA A 86 -2.64 -10.60 -9.22
N PHE A 87 -2.82 -11.58 -8.34
CA PHE A 87 -1.68 -12.26 -7.70
C PHE A 87 -0.91 -13.17 -8.66
N PRO A 88 0.39 -13.42 -8.41
CA PRO A 88 1.15 -14.48 -9.09
C PRO A 88 0.48 -15.85 -8.98
N ARG A 89 0.36 -16.55 -10.12
CA ARG A 89 -0.13 -17.94 -10.18
C ARG A 89 0.99 -18.97 -9.95
N VAL A 90 2.19 -18.50 -9.64
CA VAL A 90 3.36 -19.32 -9.33
C VAL A 90 3.97 -18.86 -8.01
N THR A 91 4.62 -19.78 -7.31
CA THR A 91 5.33 -19.46 -6.06
C THR A 91 6.55 -18.58 -6.35
N CYS A 92 6.59 -17.40 -5.72
CA CYS A 92 7.74 -16.51 -5.82
C CYS A 92 8.98 -17.13 -5.15
N SER A 93 10.13 -17.05 -5.83
CA SER A 93 11.39 -17.62 -5.30
C SER A 93 12.04 -16.78 -4.21
N ALA A 94 11.73 -15.48 -4.12
CA ALA A 94 12.11 -14.61 -3.01
C ALA A 94 10.88 -14.04 -2.30
N HIS A 95 10.37 -12.89 -2.75
CA HIS A 95 9.21 -12.22 -2.17
C HIS A 95 8.11 -12.05 -3.22
N MET A 96 6.86 -12.07 -2.78
CA MET A 96 5.78 -11.48 -3.55
C MET A 96 5.74 -9.98 -3.26
N GLN A 97 5.86 -9.14 -4.28
CA GLN A 97 5.92 -7.70 -4.13
C GLN A 97 4.68 -7.03 -4.71
N ALA A 98 4.19 -5.99 -4.02
CA ALA A 98 3.13 -5.10 -4.44
C ALA A 98 3.63 -3.66 -4.57
N ILE A 99 3.05 -2.91 -5.51
CA ILE A 99 3.13 -1.44 -5.55
C ILE A 99 1.73 -0.87 -5.48
N LEU A 100 1.63 0.28 -4.81
CA LEU A 100 0.50 1.20 -4.89
C LEU A 100 1.05 2.62 -4.94
N ARG A 101 0.61 3.43 -5.91
CA ARG A 101 0.91 4.85 -6.02
C ARG A 101 -0.29 5.67 -5.57
N PHE A 102 -0.02 6.77 -4.88
CA PHE A 102 -1.01 7.72 -4.40
C PHE A 102 -1.17 8.91 -5.34
N PRO A 103 -2.28 9.66 -5.20
CA PRO A 103 -2.46 10.97 -5.80
C PRO A 103 -1.25 11.88 -5.53
N ASP A 104 -0.86 12.72 -6.50
CA ASP A 104 0.26 13.65 -6.42
C ASP A 104 -0.13 15.11 -6.74
N CYS A 105 -1.42 15.38 -6.89
CA CYS A 105 -1.99 16.72 -7.01
C CYS A 105 -2.97 17.00 -5.88
N VAL A 106 -2.93 18.20 -5.32
CA VAL A 106 -3.81 18.62 -4.22
C VAL A 106 -4.21 20.08 -4.37
N ASN A 107 -5.45 20.40 -4.01
CA ASN A 107 -5.88 21.79 -3.81
C ASN A 107 -5.34 22.29 -2.46
N PRO A 108 -4.41 23.27 -2.41
CA PRO A 108 -3.83 23.74 -1.16
C PRO A 108 -4.86 24.40 -0.23
N ASP A 109 -5.95 24.94 -0.77
CA ASP A 109 -7.01 25.59 0.02
C ASP A 109 -8.06 24.57 0.50
N LYS A 110 -8.09 23.37 -0.09
CA LYS A 110 -9.02 22.29 0.26
C LYS A 110 -8.37 20.92 0.07
N ILE A 111 -7.59 20.51 1.07
CA ILE A 111 -6.73 19.30 1.03
C ILE A 111 -7.48 17.98 0.77
N THR A 112 -8.80 17.94 0.95
CA THR A 112 -9.65 16.80 0.61
C THR A 112 -9.87 16.63 -0.89
N GLU A 113 -9.54 17.65 -1.69
CA GLU A 113 -9.55 17.60 -3.14
C GLU A 113 -8.14 17.27 -3.64
N TYR A 114 -7.95 16.02 -4.03
CA TYR A 114 -6.70 15.52 -4.58
C TYR A 114 -6.96 14.61 -5.77
N THR A 115 -5.96 14.48 -6.64
CA THR A 115 -6.01 13.63 -7.84
C THR A 115 -4.61 13.22 -8.27
N TYR A 116 -4.52 12.36 -9.27
CA TYR A 116 -3.27 11.98 -9.92
C TYR A 116 -2.97 12.91 -11.10
N ALA A 117 -1.75 13.43 -11.19
CA ALA A 117 -1.28 14.13 -12.39
C ALA A 117 -1.35 13.22 -13.63
N ALA A 118 -1.12 11.91 -13.46
CA ALA A 118 -1.20 10.91 -14.52
C ALA A 118 -2.58 10.83 -15.18
N ALA A 119 -3.66 11.13 -14.44
CA ALA A 119 -5.02 11.19 -14.98
C ALA A 119 -5.27 12.44 -15.85
N HIS A 120 -4.38 13.43 -15.79
CA HIS A 120 -4.51 14.76 -16.39
C HIS A 120 -3.30 15.08 -17.30
N GLY A 121 -2.80 14.09 -18.03
CA GLY A 121 -1.70 14.27 -18.99
C GLY A 121 -0.35 14.58 -18.34
N GLY A 122 -0.16 14.21 -17.07
CA GLY A 122 1.10 14.40 -16.32
C GLY A 122 1.21 15.76 -15.64
N ARG A 123 0.13 16.53 -15.53
CA ARG A 123 0.08 17.83 -14.83
C ARG A 123 -1.09 17.88 -13.87
N CYS A 124 -1.02 18.76 -12.86
CA CYS A 124 -2.15 18.99 -12.00
C CYS A 124 -3.22 19.85 -12.68
N PRO A 125 -4.52 19.61 -12.40
CA PRO A 125 -5.59 20.51 -12.83
C PRO A 125 -5.38 21.95 -12.35
N SER A 126 -6.07 22.89 -13.00
CA SER A 126 -6.05 24.30 -12.58
C SER A 126 -6.48 24.44 -11.12
N GLY A 127 -5.78 25.29 -10.37
CA GLY A 127 -6.00 25.50 -8.93
C GLY A 127 -5.37 24.45 -8.01
N MET A 128 -4.87 23.33 -8.54
CA MET A 128 -4.13 22.33 -7.76
C MET A 128 -2.63 22.51 -7.91
N LYS A 129 -1.90 22.02 -6.92
CA LYS A 129 -0.43 21.99 -6.89
C LYS A 129 0.09 20.56 -6.84
N ARG A 130 1.21 20.34 -7.50
CA ARG A 130 1.90 19.05 -7.46
C ARG A 130 2.71 18.91 -6.17
N MET A 131 2.54 17.79 -5.49
CA MET A 131 3.34 17.38 -4.33
C MET A 131 4.20 16.15 -4.72
N PRO A 132 5.18 15.73 -3.90
CA PRO A 132 5.91 14.49 -4.17
C PRO A 132 4.95 13.30 -4.33
N SER A 133 5.22 12.43 -5.30
CA SER A 133 4.39 11.25 -5.53
C SER A 133 4.75 10.18 -4.52
N LEU A 134 3.78 9.79 -3.68
CA LEU A 134 3.96 8.73 -2.70
C LEU A 134 3.71 7.36 -3.35
N ARG A 135 4.61 6.41 -3.08
CA ARG A 135 4.46 5.01 -3.51
C ARG A 135 4.73 4.05 -2.36
N PHE A 136 3.78 3.17 -2.08
CA PHE A 136 3.99 2.00 -1.25
C PHE A 136 4.63 0.88 -2.05
N SER A 137 5.58 0.22 -1.41
CA SER A 137 6.26 -0.95 -1.92
C SER A 137 6.33 -2.01 -0.84
N ILE A 138 5.50 -3.04 -0.99
CA ILE A 138 5.23 -4.02 0.05
C ILE A 138 5.79 -5.36 -0.42
N ARG A 139 6.58 -6.04 0.41
CA ARG A 139 7.09 -7.38 0.12
C ARG A 139 6.61 -8.36 1.15
N TYR A 140 6.06 -9.48 0.70
CA TYR A 140 5.59 -10.60 1.51
C TYR A 140 6.51 -11.79 1.31
N ASP A 141 6.95 -12.41 2.40
CA ASP A 141 7.67 -13.69 2.35
C ASP A 141 6.66 -14.84 2.34
N THR A 142 6.06 -15.06 1.17
CA THR A 142 5.05 -16.10 0.96
C THR A 142 5.64 -17.50 1.04
N ARG A 143 6.96 -17.69 0.88
CA ARG A 143 7.60 -19.00 1.02
C ARG A 143 7.62 -19.46 2.46
N ARG A 144 7.91 -18.54 3.39
CA ARG A 144 7.85 -18.84 4.82
C ARG A 144 6.42 -19.12 5.27
N ALA A 145 5.45 -18.38 4.74
CA ALA A 145 4.03 -18.55 5.08
C ALA A 145 3.41 -19.81 4.44
N ILE A 146 3.89 -20.21 3.26
CA ILE A 146 3.32 -21.30 2.44
C ILE A 146 4.47 -22.20 1.94
N PRO A 147 5.08 -23.01 2.81
CA PRO A 147 6.29 -23.78 2.47
C PRO A 147 6.10 -24.78 1.31
N GLN A 148 4.89 -25.30 1.15
CA GLN A 148 4.51 -26.19 0.06
C GLN A 148 4.36 -25.47 -1.30
N GLY A 149 4.31 -24.14 -1.30
CA GLY A 149 4.06 -23.33 -2.49
C GLY A 149 2.67 -23.52 -3.10
N TRP A 150 2.55 -23.05 -4.34
CA TRP A 150 1.36 -23.13 -5.18
C TRP A 150 1.73 -23.05 -6.67
N LYS A 151 0.81 -23.57 -7.49
CA LYS A 151 0.73 -23.37 -8.93
C LYS A 151 -0.75 -23.25 -9.31
N GLY A 152 -1.13 -22.22 -10.06
CA GLY A 152 -2.54 -21.88 -10.31
C GLY A 152 -3.05 -20.84 -9.31
N ILE A 153 -4.29 -20.98 -8.85
CA ILE A 153 -4.91 -20.04 -7.90
C ILE A 153 -4.08 -20.07 -6.60
N PRO A 154 -3.49 -18.94 -6.16
CA PRO A 154 -2.70 -18.94 -4.94
C PRO A 154 -3.65 -19.06 -3.72
N PRO A 155 -3.26 -19.81 -2.68
CA PRO A 155 -4.08 -19.99 -1.48
C PRO A 155 -3.96 -18.77 -0.55
N ILE A 156 -4.07 -17.57 -1.10
CA ILE A 156 -3.98 -16.31 -0.36
C ILE A 156 -5.11 -15.37 -0.74
N LYS A 157 -5.47 -14.47 0.17
CA LYS A 157 -6.44 -13.40 -0.09
C LYS A 157 -6.03 -12.10 0.58
N LEU A 158 -6.41 -10.98 -0.02
CA LEU A 158 -6.52 -9.73 0.73
C LEU A 158 -7.79 -9.77 1.60
N ALA A 159 -7.77 -9.11 2.75
CA ALA A 159 -8.92 -9.00 3.65
C ALA A 159 -10.19 -8.51 2.93
N CYS A 160 -10.03 -7.58 1.98
CA CYS A 160 -11.09 -6.96 1.19
C CYS A 160 -11.55 -7.78 -0.03
N GLY A 161 -10.90 -8.91 -0.33
CA GLY A 161 -10.99 -9.54 -1.65
C GLY A 161 -11.33 -11.02 -1.61
N GLU A 162 -11.48 -11.57 -2.80
CA GLU A 162 -11.64 -13.00 -3.01
C GLU A 162 -10.29 -13.74 -2.93
N MET A 163 -10.34 -15.03 -2.63
CA MET A 163 -9.15 -15.87 -2.66
C MET A 163 -8.55 -15.91 -4.07
N GLY A 164 -7.23 -15.73 -4.14
CA GLY A 164 -6.50 -15.79 -5.38
C GLY A 164 -6.40 -14.48 -6.15
N GLU A 165 -7.04 -13.41 -5.68
CA GLU A 165 -7.11 -12.13 -6.39
C GLU A 165 -6.52 -10.97 -5.57
N GLY A 166 -5.74 -10.12 -6.24
CA GLY A 166 -5.00 -9.01 -5.62
C GLY A 166 -5.59 -7.62 -5.90
N TYR A 167 -6.79 -7.55 -6.47
CA TYR A 167 -7.35 -6.33 -7.05
C TYR A 167 -7.72 -5.27 -6.01
N CYS A 168 -8.23 -5.68 -4.85
CA CYS A 168 -8.74 -4.74 -3.85
C CYS A 168 -7.65 -4.00 -3.05
N LEU A 169 -6.39 -4.06 -3.49
CA LEU A 169 -5.29 -3.35 -2.83
C LEU A 169 -5.61 -1.85 -2.80
N HIS A 170 -5.54 -1.31 -1.60
CA HIS A 170 -5.66 0.12 -1.35
C HIS A 170 -4.67 0.48 -0.25
N GLY A 171 -4.55 1.78 0.01
CA GLY A 171 -3.83 2.22 1.17
C GLY A 171 -4.08 3.65 1.54
N ASP A 172 -3.75 3.93 2.79
CA ASP A 172 -4.03 5.19 3.44
C ASP A 172 -2.72 5.88 3.80
N PHE A 173 -2.69 7.18 3.57
CA PHE A 173 -1.57 8.04 3.93
C PHE A 173 -2.07 9.19 4.76
N ILE A 174 -1.35 9.48 5.85
CA ILE A 174 -1.53 10.67 6.66
C ILE A 174 -0.15 11.34 6.75
N ASN A 175 -0.10 12.64 6.44
CA ASN A 175 1.14 13.40 6.49
C ASN A 175 1.60 13.60 7.94
N GLY A 176 2.64 12.85 8.32
CA GLY A 176 3.31 12.96 9.62
C GLY A 176 4.59 13.79 9.62
N TRP A 177 4.97 14.41 8.50
CA TRP A 177 6.19 15.22 8.43
C TRP A 177 6.01 16.57 9.12
N PHE A 178 7.00 16.98 9.90
CA PHE A 178 7.15 18.38 10.27
C PHE A 178 7.38 19.24 9.02
N GLU A 179 6.88 20.47 9.04
CA GLU A 179 6.85 21.35 7.86
C GLU A 179 8.25 21.64 7.30
N ASP A 180 9.23 21.80 8.18
CA ASP A 180 10.64 22.02 7.84
C ASP A 180 11.27 20.78 7.20
N ALA A 181 11.00 19.59 7.74
CA ALA A 181 11.44 18.33 7.16
C ALA A 181 10.79 18.09 5.78
N ALA A 182 9.50 18.38 5.63
CA ALA A 182 8.79 18.27 4.36
C ALA A 182 9.36 19.24 3.30
N LYS A 183 9.73 20.46 3.69
CA LYS A 183 10.44 21.39 2.80
C LYS A 183 11.84 20.90 2.43
N ASN A 184 12.57 20.31 3.38
CA ASN A 184 13.88 19.73 3.11
C ASN A 184 13.81 18.57 2.10
N MET A 185 12.75 17.75 2.15
CA MET A 185 12.51 16.68 1.17
C MET A 185 12.56 17.18 -0.28
N LEU A 186 12.08 18.40 -0.56
CA LEU A 186 12.08 18.98 -1.91
C LEU A 186 13.48 19.28 -2.46
N GLN A 187 14.50 19.25 -1.60
CA GLN A 187 15.89 19.45 -2.01
C GLN A 187 16.50 18.19 -2.62
N ALA A 188 15.84 17.03 -2.55
CA ALA A 188 16.36 15.80 -3.10
C ALA A 188 16.57 15.92 -4.62
N LYS A 189 17.78 15.62 -5.09
CA LYS A 189 18.17 15.65 -6.50
C LYS A 189 18.72 14.29 -6.93
N GLY A 190 18.26 13.79 -8.08
CA GLY A 190 18.72 12.53 -8.66
C GLY A 190 18.25 11.29 -7.88
N GLN A 191 18.92 10.17 -8.11
CA GLN A 191 18.61 8.87 -7.48
C GLN A 191 19.46 8.57 -6.23
N SER A 192 20.17 9.56 -5.69
CA SER A 192 20.96 9.37 -4.47
C SER A 192 20.05 9.42 -3.24
N PHE A 193 20.40 8.63 -2.21
CA PHE A 193 19.69 8.68 -0.94
C PHE A 193 19.96 10.02 -0.26
N MET A 194 18.93 10.88 -0.18
CA MET A 194 18.93 12.06 0.67
C MET A 194 18.31 11.72 2.02
N ARG A 195 18.95 12.19 3.10
CA ARG A 195 18.35 12.17 4.43
C ARG A 195 17.41 13.35 4.57
N ILE A 196 16.23 13.11 5.12
CA ILE A 196 15.29 14.17 5.43
C ILE A 196 15.53 14.58 6.88
N ASP A 197 16.20 15.71 7.05
CA ASP A 197 16.49 16.31 8.35
C ASP A 197 15.57 17.51 8.60
N GLY A 198 15.36 17.84 9.86
CA GLY A 198 14.66 19.05 10.32
C GLY A 198 15.07 19.44 11.73
N MET A 199 14.56 20.55 12.22
CA MET A 199 14.71 21.06 13.59
C MET A 199 14.29 20.04 14.65
N HIS A 200 13.38 19.13 14.31
CA HIS A 200 12.82 18.12 15.22
C HIS A 200 13.58 16.78 15.21
N GLY A 201 14.61 16.65 14.37
CA GLY A 201 15.44 15.45 14.29
C GLY A 201 16.09 15.26 12.93
N ASN A 202 17.10 14.38 12.90
CA ASN A 202 17.73 13.96 11.65
C ASN A 202 17.20 12.59 11.17
N GLY A 203 17.40 12.25 9.90
CA GLY A 203 16.84 11.05 9.26
C GLY A 203 17.37 9.71 9.79
N LYS A 204 18.33 9.70 10.73
CA LYS A 204 18.77 8.49 11.46
C LYS A 204 18.24 8.40 12.88
N GLN A 205 17.54 9.44 13.35
CA GLN A 205 16.96 9.46 14.67
C GLN A 205 15.65 8.67 14.66
N PHE A 206 15.64 7.55 15.37
CA PHE A 206 14.42 6.79 15.57
C PHE A 206 13.45 7.57 16.46
N SER A 207 12.16 7.41 16.18
CA SER A 207 11.12 7.97 17.05
C SER A 207 11.30 7.43 18.47
N LYS A 208 11.28 8.34 19.45
CA LYS A 208 11.19 7.99 20.87
C LYS A 208 9.74 7.73 21.29
N CYS A 209 8.78 7.97 20.41
CA CYS A 209 7.37 7.69 20.66
C CYS A 209 7.18 6.19 20.85
N LYS A 210 6.58 5.82 21.99
CA LYS A 210 6.02 4.49 22.18
C LYS A 210 4.57 4.57 21.72
N SER A 211 4.31 4.21 20.47
CA SER A 211 2.95 4.13 19.95
C SER A 211 2.16 3.13 20.78
N LYS A 212 0.97 3.54 21.21
CA LYS A 212 -0.03 2.69 21.82
C LYS A 212 -1.29 2.86 20.98
N ASP A 213 -1.93 1.75 20.67
CA ASP A 213 -3.28 1.78 20.10
C ASP A 213 -4.17 2.61 21.04
N ALA A 214 -4.86 3.60 20.46
CA ALA A 214 -5.78 4.45 21.20
C ALA A 214 -7.03 3.67 21.64
N ASP A 215 -7.32 2.57 20.96
CA ASP A 215 -8.49 1.74 21.19
C ASP A 215 -8.19 0.21 21.10
N PRO A 216 -7.32 -0.30 21.99
CA PRO A 216 -6.79 -1.67 21.90
C PRO A 216 -7.82 -2.77 22.15
N GLU A 217 -9.01 -2.42 22.66
CA GLU A 217 -10.04 -3.39 23.03
C GLU A 217 -11.14 -3.55 21.97
N ASN A 218 -11.21 -2.63 21.00
CA ASN A 218 -12.24 -2.64 19.96
C ASN A 218 -11.71 -2.96 18.56
N GLY A 219 -10.45 -3.42 18.46
CA GLY A 219 -9.84 -3.98 17.24
C GLY A 219 -9.67 -5.50 17.32
N THR A 220 -9.50 -6.17 16.18
CA THR A 220 -9.17 -7.59 16.11
C THR A 220 -8.26 -7.91 14.92
N SER A 221 -7.33 -8.85 15.12
CA SER A 221 -6.55 -9.46 14.03
C SER A 221 -7.16 -10.79 13.56
N ASP A 222 -8.23 -11.26 14.19
CA ASP A 222 -8.95 -12.46 13.76
C ASP A 222 -9.93 -12.12 12.63
N TYR A 223 -9.77 -12.81 11.50
CA TYR A 223 -10.55 -12.55 10.29
C TYR A 223 -12.06 -12.73 10.51
N HIS A 224 -12.49 -13.83 11.14
CA HIS A 224 -13.91 -14.10 11.37
C HIS A 224 -14.50 -13.10 12.36
N LYS A 225 -13.76 -12.74 13.42
CA LYS A 225 -14.17 -11.70 14.35
C LYS A 225 -14.31 -10.35 13.66
N SER A 226 -13.42 -10.03 12.71
CA SER A 226 -13.52 -8.80 11.93
C SER A 226 -14.81 -8.76 11.09
N LEU A 227 -15.18 -9.89 10.47
CA LEU A 227 -16.42 -10.01 9.69
C LEU A 227 -17.66 -9.89 10.57
N GLU A 228 -17.65 -10.49 11.77
CA GLU A 228 -18.71 -10.34 12.76
C GLU A 228 -18.89 -8.87 13.16
N MET A 229 -17.79 -8.17 13.48
CA MET A 229 -17.80 -6.75 13.85
C MET A 229 -18.30 -5.85 12.71
N MET A 230 -18.06 -6.23 11.46
CA MET A 230 -18.57 -5.53 10.28
C MET A 230 -20.00 -5.91 9.88
N GLY A 231 -20.62 -6.90 10.55
CA GLY A 231 -21.92 -7.44 10.16
C GLY A 231 -21.91 -8.21 8.83
N GLN A 232 -20.75 -8.72 8.43
CA GLN A 232 -20.49 -9.38 7.13
C GLN A 232 -20.27 -10.89 7.23
N MET A 233 -20.72 -11.55 8.31
CA MET A 233 -20.57 -13.01 8.41
C MET A 233 -21.19 -13.70 7.18
N PRO A 234 -20.44 -14.58 6.48
CA PRO A 234 -21.04 -15.46 5.49
C PRO A 234 -22.13 -16.25 6.21
N HIS A 235 -23.36 -16.22 5.70
CA HIS A 235 -24.36 -17.18 6.14
C HIS A 235 -23.75 -18.57 5.96
N ALA A 236 -23.48 -19.25 7.08
CA ALA A 236 -23.06 -20.64 7.05
C ALA A 236 -24.05 -21.37 6.15
N ALA A 237 -23.54 -22.01 5.09
CA ALA A 237 -24.33 -22.90 4.27
C ALA A 237 -25.01 -23.88 5.23
N LYS A 238 -26.34 -23.75 5.35
CA LYS A 238 -27.15 -24.73 6.07
C LYS A 238 -26.84 -26.08 5.42
N LYS A 239 -26.23 -26.96 6.21
CA LYS A 239 -26.20 -28.40 5.92
C LYS A 239 -27.63 -28.91 5.73
#